data_AF-A0A842NUB3-F1
#
_entry.id   AF-A0A842NUB3-F1
#
_cell.length_a   1.000
_cell.length_b   1.000
_cell.length_c   1.000
_cell.angle_alpha   90.00
_cell.angle_beta   90.00
_cell.angle_gamma   90.00
#
_symmetry.space_group_name_H-M   'P 1'
#
loop_
_entity.id
_entity.type
_entity.pdbx_description
1 polymer ?
#
loop_
_entity_poly.entity_id
_entity_poly.type
_entity_poly.pdbx_seq_one_letter_code
_entity_poly.pdbx_strand_id
1 'polypeptide(L)'
;MKICNRCIQPDSRPGIYFNDDGICGACLWEDQKKTIDWGKREKELLEISNWAKKNSNGNYDCVIGVSGGKDSTFQAITARERLGLRCLLVNSEPEGITEIGKYNIENLKNLGFDMISIRPNPKKMKKMIKHDFFEYLNPVKITEYSLWSSAYIIAEAFNIPLIIQGENGGLTLGTSLTGLGTDSNALKANEMNTMSSGWDEYCKIDGIDIKDLYFYHYDRKKLEALGIRGIWLQYYLKEWSNRGNAEFSKKYGLRWRSDNFDPNSIGTYVQYAQLDSDLVQVNQMLKYIKFGFGQCLDHVCYDFRDKRISRKEAIELVKKYDGKCAEKYVEKFCDYIKISIEEFWKTVESFRGTMWEKDSNGDWINLYSLKLDKISKNN
;
A
#
# COMPACT_ATOMS: atom_id res chain seq x y z
N MET A 1 21.16 7.43 11.08
CA MET A 1 20.64 6.68 9.93
C MET A 1 21.50 5.46 9.63
N LYS A 2 20.93 4.28 9.87
CA LYS A 2 21.44 2.96 9.47
C LYS A 2 20.86 2.58 8.11
N ILE A 3 21.59 1.77 7.36
CA ILE A 3 21.15 1.19 6.08
C ILE A 3 21.34 -0.32 6.18
N CYS A 4 20.36 -1.09 5.72
CA CYS A 4 20.43 -2.55 5.75
C CYS A 4 21.70 -3.06 5.05
N ASN A 5 22.46 -3.93 5.72
CA ASN A 5 23.72 -4.44 5.20
C ASN A 5 23.54 -5.33 3.96
N ARG A 6 22.33 -5.88 3.70
CA ARG A 6 22.03 -6.70 2.52
C ARG A 6 21.39 -5.92 1.38
N CYS A 7 20.29 -5.22 1.63
CA CYS A 7 19.64 -4.38 0.61
C CYS A 7 20.10 -2.92 0.75
N ILE A 8 19.19 -1.97 0.61
CA ILE A 8 19.47 -0.54 0.79
C ILE A 8 18.44 0.16 1.68
N GLN A 9 17.52 -0.58 2.32
CA GLN A 9 16.49 -0.02 3.19
C GLN A 9 17.09 0.79 4.37
N PRO A 10 16.73 2.09 4.55
CA PRO A 10 17.12 2.88 5.71
C PRO A 10 16.24 2.61 6.94
N ASP A 11 16.76 2.96 8.11
CA ASP A 11 16.04 2.96 9.40
C ASP A 11 15.04 4.10 9.57
N SER A 12 14.94 5.01 8.60
CA SER A 12 13.95 6.09 8.61
C SER A 12 12.54 5.65 8.21
N ARG A 13 12.35 4.41 7.75
CA ARG A 13 11.00 3.87 7.50
C ARG A 13 10.25 3.73 8.83
N PRO A 14 9.07 4.35 8.99
CA PRO A 14 8.27 4.17 10.20
C PRO A 14 7.98 2.69 10.49
N GLY A 15 8.18 2.28 11.75
CA GLY A 15 7.86 0.94 12.24
C GLY A 15 8.81 -0.19 11.80
N ILE A 16 9.88 0.11 11.07
CA ILE A 16 10.86 -0.90 10.63
C ILE A 16 11.70 -1.42 11.82
N TYR A 17 12.03 -2.71 11.78
CA TYR A 17 13.02 -3.28 12.68
C TYR A 17 14.26 -3.81 11.94
N PHE A 18 15.36 -3.87 12.67
CA PHE A 18 16.64 -4.44 12.25
C PHE A 18 17.09 -5.45 13.31
N ASN A 19 17.77 -6.54 12.89
CA ASN A 19 18.50 -7.39 13.84
C ASN A 19 19.87 -6.79 14.19
N ASP A 20 20.60 -7.46 15.08
CA ASP A 20 21.92 -7.03 15.55
C ASP A 20 22.98 -6.98 14.44
N ASP A 21 22.83 -7.79 13.39
CA ASP A 21 23.70 -7.77 12.20
C ASP A 21 23.39 -6.61 11.23
N GLY A 22 22.44 -5.73 11.57
CA GLY A 22 22.03 -4.62 10.71
C GLY A 22 21.21 -5.06 9.48
N ILE A 23 20.48 -6.17 9.57
CA ILE A 23 19.58 -6.67 8.52
C ILE A 23 18.14 -6.25 8.83
N CYS A 24 17.48 -5.61 7.88
CA CYS A 24 16.09 -5.19 8.04
C CYS A 24 15.10 -6.38 8.01
N GLY A 25 13.94 -6.20 8.64
CA GLY A 25 12.89 -7.21 8.73
C GLY A 25 12.47 -7.82 7.38
N ALA A 26 12.35 -7.01 6.32
CA ALA A 26 12.02 -7.51 4.99
C ALA A 26 13.08 -8.48 4.43
N CYS A 27 14.37 -8.24 4.69
CA CYS A 27 15.43 -9.17 4.28
C CYS A 27 15.46 -10.44 5.14
N LEU A 28 15.09 -10.35 6.41
CA LEU A 28 14.95 -11.52 7.28
C LEU A 28 13.76 -12.39 6.85
N TRP A 29 12.67 -11.76 6.40
CA TRP A 29 11.52 -12.45 5.85
C TRP A 29 11.88 -13.29 4.61
N GLU A 30 12.76 -12.78 3.72
CA GLU A 30 13.25 -13.56 2.58
C GLU A 30 13.99 -14.84 2.99
N ASP A 31 14.70 -14.83 4.12
CA ASP A 31 15.33 -16.04 4.63
C ASP A 31 14.29 -17.00 5.21
N GLN A 32 13.32 -16.48 5.96
CA GLN A 32 12.23 -17.29 6.52
C GLN A 32 11.41 -17.98 5.41
N LYS A 33 11.17 -17.33 4.27
CA LYS A 33 10.48 -17.95 3.12
C LYS A 33 11.15 -19.22 2.60
N LYS A 34 12.46 -19.38 2.80
CA LYS A 34 13.21 -20.57 2.35
C LYS A 34 12.96 -21.79 3.23
N THR A 35 12.54 -21.58 4.48
CA THR A 35 12.29 -22.66 5.45
C THR A 35 10.81 -22.96 5.65
N ILE A 36 9.92 -22.15 5.06
CA ILE A 36 8.47 -22.36 5.11
C ILE A 36 8.07 -23.61 4.32
N ASP A 37 7.29 -24.47 4.97
CA ASP A 37 6.55 -25.53 4.29
C ASP A 37 5.33 -24.93 3.56
N TRP A 38 5.55 -24.59 2.30
CA TRP A 38 4.51 -24.00 1.44
C TRP A 38 3.38 -24.99 1.13
N GLY A 39 3.64 -26.30 1.11
CA GLY A 39 2.60 -27.31 0.90
C GLY A 39 1.64 -27.36 2.08
N LYS A 40 2.15 -27.25 3.31
CA LYS A 40 1.32 -27.11 4.52
C LYS A 40 0.49 -25.83 4.48
N ARG A 41 1.07 -24.69 4.09
CA ARG A 41 0.33 -23.42 3.98
C ARG A 41 -0.76 -23.49 2.91
N GLU A 42 -0.47 -24.07 1.76
CA GLU A 42 -1.47 -24.26 0.71
C GLU A 42 -2.63 -25.14 1.19
N LYS A 43 -2.33 -26.23 1.92
CA LYS A 43 -3.37 -27.07 2.52
C LYS A 43 -4.24 -26.29 3.52
N GLU A 44 -3.63 -25.48 4.37
CA GLU A 44 -4.36 -24.61 5.31
C GLU A 44 -5.28 -23.62 4.57
N LEU A 45 -4.80 -23.01 3.49
CA LEU A 45 -5.61 -22.11 2.66
C LEU A 45 -6.82 -22.82 2.03
N LEU A 46 -6.64 -24.05 1.54
CA LEU A 46 -7.73 -24.87 1.02
C LEU A 46 -8.74 -25.25 2.11
N GLU A 47 -8.28 -25.57 3.32
CA GLU A 47 -9.15 -25.84 4.47
C GLU A 47 -9.98 -24.62 4.85
N ILE A 48 -9.38 -23.42 4.87
CA ILE A 48 -10.07 -22.15 5.11
C ILE A 48 -11.10 -21.87 4.02
N SER A 49 -10.75 -22.12 2.76
CA SER A 49 -11.65 -21.92 1.61
C SER A 49 -12.86 -22.87 1.66
N ASN A 50 -12.63 -24.14 1.99
CA ASN A 50 -13.70 -25.12 2.17
C ASN A 50 -14.57 -24.80 3.39
N TRP A 51 -13.97 -24.29 4.46
CA TRP A 51 -14.70 -23.79 5.62
C TRP A 51 -15.60 -22.61 5.23
N ALA A 52 -15.10 -21.64 4.46
CA ALA A 52 -15.88 -20.48 4.02
C ALA A 52 -17.11 -20.89 3.19
N LYS A 53 -16.95 -21.80 2.23
CA LYS A 53 -18.07 -22.35 1.43
C LYS A 53 -19.14 -23.02 2.29
N LYS A 54 -18.74 -23.78 3.32
CA LYS A 54 -19.65 -24.48 4.23
C LYS A 54 -20.39 -23.54 5.19
N ASN A 55 -19.81 -22.39 5.50
CA ASN A 55 -20.36 -21.41 6.44
C ASN A 55 -20.95 -20.18 5.72
N SER A 56 -21.01 -20.21 4.39
CA SER A 56 -21.68 -19.19 3.61
C SER A 56 -23.19 -19.36 3.76
N ASN A 57 -23.83 -18.39 4.42
CA ASN A 57 -25.29 -18.34 4.56
C ASN A 57 -25.96 -17.55 3.42
N GLY A 58 -25.18 -17.03 2.48
CA GLY A 58 -25.65 -16.15 1.42
C GLY A 58 -25.04 -16.50 0.07
N ASN A 59 -25.00 -15.51 -0.82
CA ASN A 59 -24.57 -15.72 -2.20
C ASN A 59 -23.04 -15.67 -2.39
N TYR A 60 -22.24 -15.40 -1.36
CA TYR A 60 -20.79 -15.20 -1.51
C TYR A 60 -20.02 -15.90 -0.39
N ASP A 61 -18.97 -16.63 -0.77
CA ASP A 61 -18.10 -17.33 0.16
C ASP A 61 -17.05 -16.39 0.76
N CYS A 62 -16.63 -15.38 -0.02
CA CYS A 62 -15.66 -14.40 0.43
C CYS A 62 -15.90 -13.01 -0.12
N VAL A 63 -15.38 -12.02 0.60
CA VAL A 63 -15.25 -10.63 0.16
C VAL A 63 -13.78 -10.29 -0.04
N ILE A 64 -13.49 -9.52 -1.08
CA ILE A 64 -12.13 -9.11 -1.44
C ILE A 64 -12.10 -7.61 -1.67
N GLY A 65 -11.26 -6.90 -0.92
CA GLY A 65 -10.97 -5.49 -1.17
C GLY A 65 -10.15 -5.34 -2.45
N VAL A 66 -10.62 -4.54 -3.41
CA VAL A 66 -9.95 -4.36 -4.70
C VAL A 66 -9.73 -2.88 -5.06
N SER A 67 -8.52 -2.58 -5.52
CA SER A 67 -8.16 -1.26 -6.09
C SER A 67 -8.13 -1.26 -7.62
N GLY A 68 -8.29 -2.43 -8.24
CA GLY A 68 -8.00 -2.62 -9.68
C GLY A 68 -6.50 -2.75 -9.96
N GLY A 69 -5.66 -2.78 -8.93
CA GLY A 69 -4.21 -2.99 -9.08
C GLY A 69 -3.82 -4.47 -9.22
N LYS A 70 -2.51 -4.68 -9.41
CA LYS A 70 -1.90 -6.01 -9.59
C LYS A 70 -2.24 -7.01 -8.48
N ASP A 71 -2.17 -6.61 -7.22
CA ASP A 71 -2.34 -7.56 -6.12
C ASP A 71 -3.80 -7.91 -5.95
N SER A 72 -4.72 -6.94 -6.11
CA SER A 72 -6.16 -7.19 -6.02
C SER A 72 -6.66 -8.05 -7.18
N THR A 73 -6.15 -7.87 -8.40
CA THR A 73 -6.49 -8.73 -9.53
C THR A 73 -5.96 -10.15 -9.32
N PHE A 74 -4.71 -10.30 -8.86
CA PHE A 74 -4.15 -11.60 -8.49
C PHE A 74 -4.99 -12.32 -7.41
N GLN A 75 -5.39 -11.59 -6.36
CA GLN A 75 -6.24 -12.12 -5.29
C GLN A 75 -7.59 -12.60 -5.81
N ALA A 76 -8.30 -11.75 -6.56
CA ALA A 76 -9.64 -12.07 -7.06
C ALA A 76 -9.63 -13.32 -7.94
N ILE A 77 -8.68 -13.39 -8.88
CA ILE A 77 -8.53 -14.54 -9.77
C ILE A 77 -8.13 -15.80 -9.00
N THR A 78 -7.18 -15.70 -8.08
CA THR A 78 -6.75 -16.84 -7.27
C THR A 78 -7.88 -17.39 -6.41
N ALA A 79 -8.64 -16.51 -5.74
CA ALA A 79 -9.78 -16.90 -4.92
C ALA A 79 -10.86 -17.61 -5.74
N ARG A 80 -11.18 -17.10 -6.93
CA ARG A 80 -12.18 -17.72 -7.80
C ARG A 80 -11.69 -19.02 -8.43
N GLU A 81 -10.52 -19.02 -9.05
CA GLU A 81 -10.09 -20.11 -9.94
C GLU A 81 -9.34 -21.21 -9.20
N ARG A 82 -8.45 -20.86 -8.26
CA ARG A 82 -7.68 -21.86 -7.49
C ARG A 82 -8.45 -22.35 -6.28
N LEU A 83 -9.14 -21.46 -5.57
CA LEU A 83 -9.87 -21.81 -4.36
C LEU A 83 -11.34 -22.14 -4.63
N GLY A 84 -11.86 -21.84 -5.83
CA GLY A 84 -13.23 -22.13 -6.23
C GLY A 84 -14.26 -21.33 -5.42
N LEU A 85 -13.89 -20.17 -4.89
CA LEU A 85 -14.76 -19.33 -4.06
C LEU A 85 -15.66 -18.44 -4.92
N ARG A 86 -16.92 -18.29 -4.52
CA ARG A 86 -17.81 -17.26 -5.05
C ARG A 86 -17.49 -15.93 -4.37
N CYS A 87 -16.81 -15.06 -5.09
CA CYS A 87 -16.23 -13.82 -4.56
C CYS A 87 -17.15 -12.61 -4.78
N LEU A 88 -17.31 -11.77 -3.74
CA LEU A 88 -17.82 -10.40 -3.87
C LEU A 88 -16.63 -9.43 -3.82
N LEU A 89 -16.44 -8.63 -4.86
CA LEU A 89 -15.41 -7.60 -4.85
C LEU A 89 -15.94 -6.31 -4.24
N VAL A 90 -15.11 -5.65 -3.43
CA VAL A 90 -15.44 -4.35 -2.83
C VAL A 90 -14.35 -3.36 -3.19
N ASN A 91 -14.73 -2.31 -3.90
CA ASN A 91 -13.83 -1.23 -4.25
C ASN A 91 -14.14 0.01 -3.40
N SER A 92 -13.12 0.58 -2.75
CA SER A 92 -13.18 1.96 -2.27
C SER A 92 -12.68 2.87 -3.39
N GLU A 93 -13.58 3.56 -4.08
CA GLU A 93 -13.21 4.42 -5.21
C GLU A 93 -12.33 5.58 -4.69
N PRO A 94 -11.11 5.76 -5.22
CA PRO A 94 -10.25 6.85 -4.79
C PRO A 94 -10.73 8.19 -5.35
N GLU A 95 -10.37 9.27 -4.65
CA GLU A 95 -10.60 10.61 -5.19
C GLU A 95 -9.79 10.85 -6.47
N GLY A 96 -10.48 11.34 -7.49
CA GLY A 96 -9.86 11.64 -8.79
C GLY A 96 -9.31 10.41 -9.50
N ILE A 97 -10.06 9.29 -9.49
CA ILE A 97 -9.67 8.05 -10.17
C ILE A 97 -9.17 8.28 -11.60
N THR A 98 -8.01 7.73 -11.95
CA THR A 98 -7.40 7.90 -13.27
C THR A 98 -8.12 7.06 -14.33
N GLU A 99 -7.88 7.35 -15.61
CA GLU A 99 -8.43 6.53 -16.71
C GLU A 99 -7.92 5.08 -16.69
N ILE A 100 -6.67 4.85 -16.31
CA ILE A 100 -6.13 3.49 -16.14
C ILE A 100 -6.81 2.80 -14.96
N GLY A 101 -7.02 3.53 -13.84
CA GLY A 101 -7.75 3.04 -12.68
C GLY A 101 -9.17 2.60 -13.01
N LYS A 102 -9.94 3.48 -13.67
CA LYS A 102 -11.31 3.19 -14.14
C LYS A 102 -11.34 1.96 -15.03
N TYR A 103 -10.44 1.90 -16.02
CA TYR A 103 -10.34 0.76 -16.91
C TYR A 103 -10.07 -0.54 -16.14
N ASN A 104 -9.12 -0.53 -15.20
CA ASN A 104 -8.74 -1.74 -14.49
C ASN A 104 -9.83 -2.25 -13.52
N ILE A 105 -10.59 -1.35 -12.91
CA ILE A 105 -11.79 -1.70 -12.14
C ILE A 105 -12.85 -2.32 -13.06
N GLU A 106 -13.09 -1.71 -14.21
CA GLU A 106 -14.07 -2.24 -15.17
C GLU A 106 -13.63 -3.58 -15.77
N ASN A 107 -12.34 -3.77 -15.97
CA ASN A 107 -11.77 -5.05 -16.38
C ASN A 107 -12.11 -6.17 -15.38
N LEU A 108 -12.03 -5.93 -14.07
CA LEU A 108 -12.43 -6.92 -13.07
C LEU A 108 -13.91 -7.30 -13.20
N LYS A 109 -14.80 -6.34 -13.47
CA LYS A 109 -16.22 -6.63 -13.71
C LYS A 109 -16.43 -7.45 -14.98
N ASN A 110 -15.75 -7.08 -16.07
CA ASN A 110 -15.80 -7.80 -17.35
C ASN A 110 -15.22 -9.23 -17.27
N LEU A 111 -14.36 -9.51 -16.29
CA LEU A 111 -13.92 -10.87 -15.98
C LEU A 111 -15.02 -11.70 -15.29
N GLY A 112 -16.19 -11.14 -15.00
CA GLY A 112 -17.35 -11.83 -14.44
C GLY A 112 -17.44 -11.77 -12.92
N PHE A 113 -16.86 -10.75 -12.27
CA PHE A 113 -17.00 -10.54 -10.83
C PHE A 113 -18.13 -9.55 -10.51
N ASP A 114 -18.92 -9.89 -9.49
CA ASP A 114 -19.81 -8.93 -8.84
C ASP A 114 -18.97 -7.92 -8.04
N MET A 115 -19.37 -6.65 -8.07
CA MET A 115 -18.63 -5.58 -7.40
C MET A 115 -19.54 -4.56 -6.74
N ILE A 116 -19.23 -4.21 -5.49
CA ILE A 116 -19.75 -3.04 -4.79
C ILE A 116 -18.67 -1.97 -4.76
N SER A 117 -18.97 -0.78 -5.27
CA SER A 117 -18.10 0.39 -5.16
C SER A 117 -18.64 1.34 -4.09
N ILE A 118 -17.79 1.68 -3.12
CA ILE A 118 -18.06 2.65 -2.06
C ILE A 118 -17.21 3.89 -2.33
N ARG A 119 -17.83 5.06 -2.28
CA ARG A 119 -17.14 6.34 -2.31
C ARG A 119 -17.61 7.21 -1.14
N PRO A 120 -16.76 7.48 -0.14
CA PRO A 120 -17.08 8.42 0.91
C PRO A 120 -17.37 9.84 0.38
N ASN A 121 -18.02 10.69 1.19
CA ASN A 121 -18.41 12.03 0.76
C ASN A 121 -17.20 12.86 0.28
N PRO A 122 -17.10 13.22 -1.02
CA PRO A 122 -15.90 13.83 -1.57
C PRO A 122 -15.62 15.23 -1.01
N LYS A 123 -16.67 15.94 -0.55
CA LYS A 123 -16.50 17.27 0.08
C LYS A 123 -15.84 17.16 1.45
N LYS A 124 -16.20 16.13 2.24
CA LYS A 124 -15.61 15.85 3.55
C LYS A 124 -14.21 15.27 3.39
N MET A 125 -14.05 14.30 2.48
CA MET A 125 -12.76 13.71 2.13
C MET A 125 -11.74 14.79 1.77
N LYS A 126 -12.10 15.77 0.92
CA LYS A 126 -11.23 16.90 0.59
C LYS A 126 -10.78 17.72 1.82
N LYS A 127 -11.67 17.98 2.78
CA LYS A 127 -11.31 18.69 4.03
C LYS A 127 -10.29 17.88 4.84
N MET A 128 -10.49 16.57 4.96
CA MET A 128 -9.59 15.68 5.70
C MET A 128 -8.24 15.49 5.00
N ILE A 129 -8.22 15.37 3.66
CA ILE A 129 -6.98 15.34 2.88
C ILE A 129 -6.19 16.64 3.08
N LYS A 130 -6.87 17.79 3.06
CA LYS A 130 -6.24 19.09 3.33
C LYS A 130 -5.65 19.13 4.75
N HIS A 131 -6.40 18.69 5.75
CA HIS A 131 -5.91 18.57 7.13
C HIS A 131 -4.66 17.69 7.21
N ASP A 132 -4.67 16.50 6.61
CA ASP A 132 -3.53 15.58 6.66
C ASP A 132 -2.28 16.07 5.93
N PHE A 133 -2.46 16.89 4.89
CA PHE A 133 -1.35 17.57 4.24
C PHE A 133 -0.66 18.56 5.19
N PHE A 134 -1.42 19.42 5.86
CA PHE A 134 -0.86 20.43 6.76
C PHE A 134 -0.32 19.86 8.06
N GLU A 135 -1.02 18.88 8.66
CA GLU A 135 -0.67 18.34 9.97
C GLU A 135 0.39 17.24 9.88
N TYR A 136 0.33 16.39 8.85
CA TYR A 136 1.17 15.20 8.77
C TYR A 136 2.07 15.14 7.54
N LEU A 137 1.91 16.06 6.58
CA LEU A 137 2.50 15.93 5.24
C LEU A 137 2.19 14.56 4.60
N ASN A 138 0.99 14.02 4.84
CA ASN A 138 0.57 12.70 4.38
C ASN A 138 -0.89 12.72 3.88
N PRO A 139 -1.19 13.41 2.77
CA PRO A 139 -2.55 13.59 2.28
C PRO A 139 -3.31 12.30 1.93
N VAL A 140 -2.64 11.14 1.83
CA VAL A 140 -3.31 9.85 1.61
C VAL A 140 -3.79 9.18 2.91
N LYS A 141 -3.34 9.63 4.09
CA LYS A 141 -3.65 9.02 5.39
C LYS A 141 -5.13 8.74 5.56
N ILE A 142 -5.99 9.76 5.41
CA ILE A 142 -7.44 9.58 5.52
C ILE A 142 -8.02 8.57 4.51
N THR A 143 -7.45 8.50 3.30
CA THR A 143 -7.97 7.63 2.23
C THR A 143 -7.75 6.15 2.53
N GLU A 144 -6.73 5.82 3.32
CA GLU A 144 -6.42 4.44 3.72
C GLU A 144 -7.50 3.86 4.65
N TYR A 145 -8.11 4.69 5.49
CA TYR A 145 -9.18 4.25 6.40
C TYR A 145 -10.38 3.67 5.66
N SER A 146 -10.89 4.39 4.64
CA SER A 146 -12.00 3.89 3.82
C SER A 146 -11.57 2.74 2.92
N LEU A 147 -10.34 2.78 2.41
CA LEU A 147 -9.78 1.70 1.59
C LEU A 147 -9.81 0.38 2.35
N TRP A 148 -9.24 0.36 3.55
CA TRP A 148 -9.15 -0.86 4.35
C TRP A 148 -10.49 -1.27 4.92
N SER A 149 -11.30 -0.35 5.44
CA SER A 149 -12.55 -0.69 6.14
C SER A 149 -13.64 -1.22 5.21
N SER A 150 -13.65 -0.82 3.94
CA SER A 150 -14.70 -1.14 2.96
C SER A 150 -15.08 -2.63 2.92
N ALA A 151 -14.10 -3.53 2.75
CA ALA A 151 -14.36 -4.96 2.66
C ALA A 151 -14.90 -5.55 3.98
N TYR A 152 -14.47 -5.03 5.12
CA TYR A 152 -14.89 -5.49 6.45
C TYR A 152 -16.33 -5.09 6.74
N ILE A 153 -16.69 -3.84 6.43
CA ILE A 153 -18.07 -3.34 6.55
C ILE A 153 -19.01 -4.17 5.69
N ILE A 154 -18.61 -4.50 4.45
CA ILE A 154 -19.42 -5.32 3.55
C ILE A 154 -19.50 -6.78 4.03
N ALA A 155 -18.40 -7.37 4.52
CA ALA A 155 -18.45 -8.70 5.13
C ALA A 155 -19.46 -8.76 6.28
N GLU A 156 -19.44 -7.76 7.16
CA GLU A 156 -20.40 -7.65 8.26
C GLU A 156 -21.84 -7.51 7.75
N ALA A 157 -22.09 -6.55 6.86
CA ALA A 157 -23.42 -6.21 6.37
C ALA A 157 -24.08 -7.34 5.56
N PHE A 158 -23.29 -8.12 4.82
CA PHE A 158 -23.76 -9.24 4.00
C PHE A 158 -23.55 -10.60 4.67
N ASN A 159 -23.03 -10.63 5.90
CA ASN A 159 -22.70 -11.84 6.65
C ASN A 159 -21.84 -12.84 5.83
N ILE A 160 -20.79 -12.32 5.19
CA ILE A 160 -19.86 -13.11 4.36
C ILE A 160 -18.74 -13.66 5.25
N PRO A 161 -18.51 -14.99 5.26
CA PRO A 161 -17.70 -15.63 6.30
C PRO A 161 -16.19 -15.39 6.17
N LEU A 162 -15.69 -15.00 5.00
CA LEU A 162 -14.26 -14.84 4.73
C LEU A 162 -13.94 -13.48 4.09
N ILE A 163 -12.99 -12.76 4.67
CA ILE A 163 -12.35 -11.58 4.11
C ILE A 163 -10.97 -11.98 3.61
N ILE A 164 -10.65 -11.68 2.36
CA ILE A 164 -9.32 -11.90 1.79
C ILE A 164 -8.66 -10.54 1.53
N GLN A 165 -7.46 -10.36 2.08
CA GLN A 165 -6.59 -9.22 1.85
C GLN A 165 -5.27 -9.66 1.24
N GLY A 166 -4.56 -8.72 0.61
CA GLY A 166 -3.39 -9.04 -0.21
C GLY A 166 -2.17 -9.42 0.61
N GLU A 167 -1.61 -8.45 1.32
CA GLU A 167 -0.27 -8.56 1.89
C GLU A 167 -0.20 -7.97 3.31
N ASN A 168 0.46 -8.71 4.22
CA ASN A 168 0.78 -8.22 5.54
C ASN A 168 2.09 -7.40 5.51
N GLY A 169 1.99 -6.07 5.66
CA GLY A 169 3.16 -5.18 5.67
C GLY A 169 4.19 -5.48 6.77
N GLY A 170 3.74 -6.06 7.90
CA GLY A 170 4.62 -6.50 8.98
C GLY A 170 5.63 -7.56 8.52
N LEU A 171 5.23 -8.44 7.60
CA LEU A 171 6.12 -9.43 6.97
C LEU A 171 6.93 -8.80 5.84
N THR A 172 6.27 -8.18 4.86
CA THR A 172 6.89 -7.87 3.57
C THR A 172 7.76 -6.62 3.59
N LEU A 173 7.43 -5.65 4.44
CA LEU A 173 8.21 -4.45 4.66
C LEU A 173 9.03 -4.51 5.96
N GLY A 174 8.80 -5.52 6.80
CA GLY A 174 9.42 -5.61 8.12
C GLY A 174 8.93 -4.50 9.06
N THR A 175 7.70 -4.01 8.87
CA THR A 175 7.10 -2.95 9.70
C THR A 175 6.27 -3.54 10.83
N SER A 176 6.88 -4.43 11.62
CA SER A 176 6.20 -5.21 12.66
C SER A 176 6.23 -4.58 14.06
N LEU A 177 6.76 -3.36 14.21
CA LEU A 177 6.69 -2.59 15.46
C LEU A 177 5.28 -2.03 15.75
N THR A 178 4.27 -2.54 15.06
CA THR A 178 2.84 -2.23 15.24
C THR A 178 2.12 -3.46 15.80
N GLY A 179 0.85 -3.32 16.20
CA GLY A 179 0.02 -4.44 16.67
C GLY A 179 -0.34 -5.48 15.58
N LEU A 180 -0.02 -5.21 14.32
CA LEU A 180 -0.36 -6.04 13.16
C LEU A 180 0.25 -7.45 13.25
N GLY A 181 1.47 -7.56 13.78
CA GLY A 181 2.20 -8.82 13.85
C GLY A 181 2.60 -9.38 12.47
N THR A 182 2.88 -10.69 12.43
CA THR A 182 3.42 -11.41 11.26
C THR A 182 2.62 -12.67 10.91
N ASP A 183 1.42 -12.81 11.49
CA ASP A 183 0.52 -13.94 11.24
C ASP A 183 -0.39 -13.71 10.01
N SER A 184 -1.24 -14.68 9.71
CA SER A 184 -2.17 -14.65 8.58
C SER A 184 -3.46 -13.88 8.86
N ASN A 185 -3.72 -13.43 10.09
CA ASN A 185 -5.01 -12.88 10.48
C ASN A 185 -5.18 -11.43 9.99
N ALA A 186 -5.93 -11.27 8.90
CA ALA A 186 -6.23 -9.96 8.33
C ALA A 186 -7.32 -9.19 9.08
N LEU A 187 -7.99 -9.75 10.09
CA LEU A 187 -8.88 -8.94 10.95
C LEU A 187 -8.11 -7.87 11.73
N LYS A 188 -6.79 -8.07 11.92
CA LYS A 188 -5.87 -7.11 12.54
C LYS A 188 -5.47 -5.94 11.62
N ALA A 189 -6.11 -5.76 10.46
CA ALA A 189 -5.83 -4.60 9.60
C ALA A 189 -6.02 -3.25 10.34
N ASN A 190 -6.90 -3.18 11.33
CA ASN A 190 -7.09 -2.04 12.22
C ASN A 190 -5.82 -1.70 13.06
N GLU A 191 -4.85 -2.61 13.16
CA GLU A 191 -3.59 -2.42 13.88
C GLU A 191 -2.45 -1.89 12.98
N MET A 192 -2.69 -1.73 11.67
CA MET A 192 -1.72 -1.11 10.76
C MET A 192 -1.43 0.34 11.15
N ASN A 193 -0.23 0.84 10.83
CA ASN A 193 0.28 2.14 11.28
C ASN A 193 -0.72 3.31 11.12
N THR A 194 -1.37 3.42 9.95
CA THR A 194 -2.40 4.46 9.75
C THR A 194 -3.69 4.12 10.48
N MET A 195 -4.17 2.88 10.34
CA MET A 195 -5.46 2.45 10.90
C MET A 195 -5.52 2.55 12.43
N SER A 196 -4.40 2.33 13.11
CA SER A 196 -4.30 2.40 14.57
C SER A 196 -4.13 3.82 15.11
N SER A 197 -3.92 4.83 14.25
CA SER A 197 -3.72 6.22 14.68
C SER A 197 -5.00 6.95 15.13
N GLY A 198 -6.17 6.31 15.00
CA GLY A 198 -7.47 6.86 15.41
C GLY A 198 -8.17 7.60 14.27
N TRP A 199 -9.26 7.03 13.76
CA TRP A 199 -10.08 7.65 12.71
C TRP A 199 -11.01 8.74 13.25
N ASP A 200 -11.29 8.73 14.55
CA ASP A 200 -12.18 9.66 15.23
C ASP A 200 -11.56 11.05 15.38
N GLU A 201 -10.24 11.18 15.24
CA GLU A 201 -9.55 12.46 15.30
C GLU A 201 -10.09 13.47 14.28
N TYR A 202 -10.61 13.02 13.14
CA TYR A 202 -11.11 13.88 12.08
C TYR A 202 -12.39 14.63 12.48
N CYS A 203 -13.06 14.23 13.57
CA CYS A 203 -14.16 14.99 14.17
C CYS A 203 -13.71 16.36 14.72
N LYS A 204 -12.39 16.61 14.88
CA LYS A 204 -11.86 17.93 15.26
C LYS A 204 -11.94 18.96 14.13
N ILE A 205 -12.21 18.53 12.89
CA ILE A 205 -12.30 19.38 11.71
C ILE A 205 -13.73 19.94 11.60
N ASP A 206 -13.84 21.27 11.45
CA ASP A 206 -15.14 21.93 11.32
C ASP A 206 -16.00 21.33 10.20
N GLY A 207 -17.23 21.00 10.57
CA GLY A 207 -18.21 20.38 9.70
C GLY A 207 -17.88 18.94 9.32
N ILE A 208 -17.26 18.15 10.19
CA ILE A 208 -17.18 16.69 10.13
C ILE A 208 -17.83 16.10 11.39
N ASP A 209 -18.86 15.30 11.21
CA ASP A 209 -19.54 14.59 12.31
C ASP A 209 -19.10 13.12 12.35
N ILE A 210 -19.18 12.47 13.52
CA ILE A 210 -18.85 11.04 13.67
C ILE A 210 -19.60 10.16 12.67
N LYS A 211 -20.83 10.52 12.29
CA LYS A 211 -21.64 9.79 11.28
C LYS A 211 -21.06 9.88 9.87
N ASP A 212 -20.32 10.95 9.55
CA ASP A 212 -19.61 11.07 8.26
C ASP A 212 -18.48 10.02 8.14
N LEU A 213 -18.03 9.46 9.27
CA LEU A 213 -16.88 8.56 9.36
C LEU A 213 -17.26 7.07 9.36
N TYR A 214 -18.53 6.72 9.14
CA TYR A 214 -19.00 5.32 9.16
C TYR A 214 -18.18 4.40 8.23
N PHE A 215 -17.81 4.87 7.04
CA PHE A 215 -17.04 4.07 6.08
C PHE A 215 -15.52 4.03 6.34
N TYR A 216 -15.05 4.66 7.42
CA TYR A 216 -13.62 4.82 7.72
C TYR A 216 -13.14 3.87 8.82
N HIS A 217 -14.02 3.06 9.39
CA HIS A 217 -13.67 2.08 10.41
C HIS A 217 -14.57 0.86 10.35
N TYR A 218 -14.18 -0.20 11.03
CA TYR A 218 -14.96 -1.42 11.20
C TYR A 218 -14.79 -1.95 12.63
N ASP A 219 -15.78 -2.70 13.11
CA ASP A 219 -15.72 -3.31 14.44
C ASP A 219 -15.14 -4.73 14.35
N ARG A 220 -13.84 -4.84 14.64
CA ARG A 220 -13.15 -6.13 14.66
C ARG A 220 -13.80 -7.13 15.63
N LYS A 221 -14.22 -6.70 16.83
CA LYS A 221 -14.81 -7.60 17.83
C LYS A 221 -16.15 -8.14 17.35
N LYS A 222 -16.92 -7.32 16.66
CA LYS A 222 -18.18 -7.74 16.04
C LYS A 222 -17.95 -8.78 14.94
N LEU A 223 -16.96 -8.59 14.07
CA LEU A 223 -16.59 -9.58 13.06
C LEU A 223 -16.16 -10.91 13.70
N GLU A 224 -15.33 -10.85 14.74
CA GLU A 224 -14.90 -12.03 15.50
C GLU A 224 -16.10 -12.74 16.15
N ALA A 225 -17.05 -12.00 16.73
CA ALA A 225 -18.27 -12.55 17.32
C ALA A 225 -19.21 -13.19 16.29
N LEU A 226 -19.22 -12.70 15.04
CA LEU A 226 -19.93 -13.31 13.91
C LEU A 226 -19.21 -14.55 13.35
N GLY A 227 -18.01 -14.87 13.86
CA GLY A 227 -17.19 -15.98 13.36
C GLY A 227 -16.57 -15.71 11.98
N ILE A 228 -16.58 -14.46 11.50
CA ILE A 228 -15.95 -14.06 10.24
C ILE A 228 -14.43 -14.19 10.39
N ARG A 229 -13.77 -14.70 9.35
CA ARG A 229 -12.30 -14.80 9.29
C ARG A 229 -11.73 -13.80 8.31
N GLY A 230 -10.56 -13.26 8.60
CA GLY A 230 -9.77 -12.44 7.69
C GLY A 230 -8.42 -13.09 7.43
N ILE A 231 -8.01 -13.21 6.16
CA ILE A 231 -6.71 -13.77 5.80
C ILE A 231 -5.86 -12.84 4.92
N TRP A 232 -4.55 -12.84 5.15
CA TRP A 232 -3.56 -12.30 4.22
C TRP A 232 -3.17 -13.37 3.20
N LEU A 233 -3.59 -13.23 1.94
CA LEU A 233 -3.34 -14.24 0.91
C LEU A 233 -1.85 -14.47 0.67
N GLN A 234 -1.04 -13.41 0.72
CA GLN A 234 0.43 -13.48 0.64
C GLN A 234 1.04 -14.48 1.62
N TYR A 235 0.44 -14.65 2.81
CA TYR A 235 0.96 -15.58 3.80
C TYR A 235 0.99 -17.02 3.25
N TYR A 236 0.02 -17.38 2.42
CA TYR A 236 -0.21 -18.74 1.99
C TYR A 236 0.49 -19.12 0.67
N LEU A 237 0.88 -18.13 -0.13
CA LEU A 237 1.31 -18.35 -1.52
C LEU A 237 2.81 -18.10 -1.70
N LYS A 238 3.52 -19.13 -2.17
CA LYS A 238 4.97 -19.09 -2.41
C LYS A 238 5.34 -18.10 -3.52
N GLU A 239 4.49 -18.00 -4.53
CA GLU A 239 4.66 -17.21 -5.74
C GLU A 239 4.33 -15.73 -5.56
N TRP A 240 3.82 -15.33 -4.39
CA TRP A 240 3.46 -13.94 -4.15
C TRP A 240 4.68 -13.02 -4.24
N SER A 241 4.66 -12.12 -5.22
CA SER A 241 5.75 -11.18 -5.46
C SER A 241 5.24 -9.93 -6.16
N ASN A 242 5.91 -8.79 -5.94
CA ASN A 242 5.47 -7.51 -6.49
C ASN A 242 5.39 -7.53 -8.03
N ARG A 243 6.42 -8.07 -8.68
CA ARG A 243 6.49 -8.17 -10.15
C ARG A 243 5.72 -9.37 -10.70
N GLY A 244 5.74 -10.51 -10.00
CA GLY A 244 4.99 -11.70 -10.43
C GLY A 244 3.47 -11.48 -10.43
N ASN A 245 2.94 -10.82 -9.39
CA ASN A 245 1.52 -10.45 -9.34
C ASN A 245 1.13 -9.51 -10.49
N ALA A 246 2.03 -8.59 -10.88
CA ALA A 246 1.83 -7.71 -12.03
C ALA A 246 1.77 -8.50 -13.34
N GLU A 247 2.76 -9.35 -13.59
CA GLU A 247 2.87 -10.16 -14.80
C GLU A 247 1.71 -11.14 -14.94
N PHE A 248 1.28 -11.75 -13.83
CA PHE A 248 0.07 -12.56 -13.79
C PHE A 248 -1.16 -11.74 -14.16
N SER A 249 -1.40 -10.62 -13.48
CA SER A 249 -2.60 -9.81 -13.66
C SER A 249 -2.70 -9.18 -15.04
N LYS A 250 -1.56 -8.90 -15.69
CA LYS A 250 -1.50 -8.43 -17.08
C LYS A 250 -2.12 -9.44 -18.05
N LYS A 251 -1.99 -10.75 -17.79
CA LYS A 251 -2.64 -11.82 -18.58
C LYS A 251 -4.16 -11.79 -18.47
N TYR A 252 -4.68 -11.23 -17.39
CA TYR A 252 -6.12 -11.03 -17.14
C TYR A 252 -6.57 -9.60 -17.48
N GLY A 253 -5.88 -8.90 -18.38
CA GLY A 253 -6.34 -7.63 -18.91
C GLY A 253 -5.98 -6.40 -18.06
N LEU A 254 -5.21 -6.53 -16.97
CA LEU A 254 -4.69 -5.37 -16.24
C LEU A 254 -3.85 -4.47 -17.17
N ARG A 255 -4.24 -3.21 -17.31
CA ARG A 255 -3.45 -2.20 -18.00
C ARG A 255 -2.41 -1.58 -17.07
N TRP A 256 -1.22 -1.39 -17.62
CA TRP A 256 -0.12 -0.67 -17.00
C TRP A 256 -0.03 0.73 -17.61
N ARG A 257 0.84 1.58 -17.06
CA ARG A 257 1.36 2.74 -17.80
C ARG A 257 2.05 2.26 -19.09
N SER A 258 2.09 3.12 -20.09
CA SER A 258 2.71 2.82 -21.39
C SER A 258 4.21 2.53 -21.26
N ASP A 259 4.78 1.86 -22.25
CA ASP A 259 6.22 1.54 -22.30
C ASP A 259 7.13 2.76 -22.47
N ASN A 260 6.56 3.89 -22.90
CA ASN A 260 7.24 5.17 -23.08
C ASN A 260 6.89 6.21 -22.01
N PHE A 261 6.25 5.84 -20.90
CA PHE A 261 5.99 6.81 -19.82
C PHE A 261 7.32 7.31 -19.23
N ASP A 262 7.38 8.57 -18.79
CA ASP A 262 8.56 9.12 -18.13
C ASP A 262 8.60 8.71 -16.64
N PRO A 263 9.58 7.91 -16.20
CA PRO A 263 9.72 7.51 -14.80
C PRO A 263 9.97 8.68 -13.84
N ASN A 264 10.56 9.78 -14.32
CA ASN A 264 10.77 10.97 -13.49
C ASN A 264 9.46 11.64 -13.10
N SER A 265 8.40 11.45 -13.90
CA SER A 265 7.12 12.05 -13.61
C SER A 265 6.47 11.53 -12.33
N ILE A 266 6.79 10.30 -11.92
CA ILE A 266 6.20 9.64 -10.73
C ILE A 266 7.26 9.12 -9.73
N GLY A 267 8.53 9.37 -10.00
CA GLY A 267 9.63 8.97 -9.14
C GLY A 267 9.82 7.47 -9.02
N THR A 268 9.52 6.70 -10.07
CA THR A 268 9.83 5.26 -10.13
C THR A 268 9.77 4.71 -11.57
N TYR A 269 10.57 3.69 -11.86
CA TYR A 269 10.58 2.98 -13.15
C TYR A 269 9.45 1.94 -13.30
N VAL A 270 8.66 1.71 -12.24
CA VAL A 270 7.61 0.69 -12.23
C VAL A 270 6.32 1.19 -12.88
N GLN A 271 5.88 0.49 -13.91
CA GLN A 271 4.72 0.87 -14.73
C GLN A 271 3.36 0.44 -14.18
N TYR A 272 3.33 -0.47 -13.21
CA TYR A 272 2.12 -1.22 -12.84
C TYR A 272 1.62 -0.96 -11.41
N ALA A 273 2.28 -0.05 -10.69
CA ALA A 273 1.92 0.30 -9.32
C ALA A 273 1.14 1.63 -9.28
N GLN A 274 0.26 1.81 -8.29
CA GLN A 274 -0.37 3.11 -8.00
C GLN A 274 -1.06 3.73 -9.22
N LEU A 275 -1.87 2.93 -9.92
CA LEU A 275 -2.48 3.30 -11.19
C LEU A 275 -3.82 4.02 -11.03
N ASP A 276 -4.43 3.90 -9.86
CA ASP A 276 -5.80 4.27 -9.57
C ASP A 276 -5.96 5.75 -9.21
N SER A 277 -4.96 6.40 -8.62
CA SER A 277 -5.01 7.83 -8.28
C SER A 277 -3.69 8.55 -8.54
N ASP A 278 -3.77 9.84 -8.85
CA ASP A 278 -2.62 10.73 -8.94
C ASP A 278 -2.15 11.25 -7.58
N LEU A 279 -3.02 11.24 -6.56
CA LEU A 279 -2.72 11.76 -5.22
C LEU A 279 -1.50 11.07 -4.59
N VAL A 280 -1.37 9.77 -4.84
CA VAL A 280 -0.26 8.97 -4.33
C VAL A 280 1.08 9.40 -4.94
N GLN A 281 1.12 9.95 -6.16
CA GLN A 281 2.37 10.40 -6.78
C GLN A 281 2.95 11.60 -6.02
N VAL A 282 2.09 12.53 -5.62
CA VAL A 282 2.47 13.64 -4.72
C VAL A 282 2.90 13.08 -3.37
N ASN A 283 2.12 12.16 -2.80
CA ASN A 283 2.43 11.60 -1.48
C ASN A 283 3.79 10.87 -1.43
N GLN A 284 4.22 10.20 -2.50
CA GLN A 284 5.53 9.54 -2.53
C GLN A 284 6.70 10.54 -2.58
N MET A 285 6.51 11.69 -3.22
CA MET A 285 7.46 12.82 -3.12
C MET A 285 7.49 13.39 -1.70
N LEU A 286 6.32 13.58 -1.08
CA LEU A 286 6.22 14.07 0.30
C LEU A 286 6.88 13.11 1.29
N LYS A 287 6.67 11.80 1.13
CA LYS A 287 7.35 10.73 1.88
C LYS A 287 8.87 10.82 1.73
N TYR A 288 9.37 11.06 0.52
CA TYR A 288 10.80 11.25 0.28
C TYR A 288 11.34 12.47 1.04
N ILE A 289 10.63 13.58 1.05
CA ILE A 289 11.03 14.79 1.78
C ILE A 289 10.98 14.55 3.30
N LYS A 290 9.98 13.82 3.79
CA LYS A 290 9.82 13.55 5.22
C LYS A 290 10.81 12.52 5.76
N PHE A 291 11.02 11.42 5.03
CA PHE A 291 11.75 10.24 5.51
C PHE A 291 13.02 9.93 4.72
N GLY A 292 13.40 10.74 3.74
CA GLY A 292 14.60 10.57 2.93
C GLY A 292 14.51 9.50 1.84
N PHE A 293 13.36 8.83 1.67
CA PHE A 293 13.11 7.84 0.63
C PHE A 293 11.63 7.86 0.17
N GLY A 294 11.40 7.56 -1.10
CA GLY A 294 10.09 7.53 -1.75
C GLY A 294 9.68 6.13 -2.18
N GLN A 295 8.96 6.03 -3.30
CA GLN A 295 8.45 4.76 -3.83
C GLN A 295 9.52 3.98 -4.61
N CYS A 296 10.50 4.66 -5.22
CA CYS A 296 11.53 3.96 -6.00
C CYS A 296 12.29 3.00 -5.09
N LEU A 297 12.61 3.43 -3.86
CA LEU A 297 13.27 2.59 -2.88
C LEU A 297 12.49 1.30 -2.62
N ASP A 298 11.16 1.40 -2.43
CA ASP A 298 10.31 0.24 -2.16
C ASP A 298 10.42 -0.77 -3.30
N HIS A 299 10.29 -0.29 -4.54
CA HIS A 299 10.34 -1.12 -5.75
C HIS A 299 11.70 -1.77 -5.99
N VAL A 300 12.81 -1.02 -5.90
CA VAL A 300 14.13 -1.63 -6.07
C VAL A 300 14.44 -2.64 -4.97
N CYS A 301 13.93 -2.42 -3.76
CA CYS A 301 14.10 -3.37 -2.67
C CYS A 301 13.34 -4.68 -2.93
N TYR A 302 12.14 -4.63 -3.52
CA TYR A 302 11.44 -5.83 -3.98
C TYR A 302 12.23 -6.53 -5.10
N ASP A 303 12.60 -5.81 -6.16
CA ASP A 303 13.32 -6.40 -7.30
C ASP A 303 14.69 -6.97 -6.90
N PHE A 304 15.40 -6.31 -5.98
CA PHE A 304 16.66 -6.81 -5.43
C PHE A 304 16.46 -8.12 -4.67
N ARG A 305 15.46 -8.20 -3.78
CA ARG A 305 15.14 -9.42 -3.02
C ARG A 305 14.71 -10.57 -3.92
N ASP A 306 13.99 -10.25 -4.99
CA ASP A 306 13.58 -11.19 -6.04
C ASP A 306 14.72 -11.51 -7.03
N LYS A 307 15.95 -11.02 -6.79
CA LYS A 307 17.16 -11.23 -7.61
C LYS A 307 17.02 -10.76 -9.07
N ARG A 308 16.16 -9.77 -9.32
CA ARG A 308 15.93 -9.18 -10.64
C ARG A 308 16.95 -8.09 -10.97
N ILE A 309 17.52 -7.45 -9.94
CA ILE A 309 18.55 -6.42 -10.08
C ILE A 309 19.65 -6.65 -9.02
N SER A 310 20.85 -6.19 -9.33
CA SER A 310 21.96 -6.10 -8.39
C SER A 310 21.76 -4.98 -7.38
N ARG A 311 22.52 -5.02 -6.28
CA ARG A 311 22.53 -3.94 -5.28
C ARG A 311 23.00 -2.61 -5.88
N LYS A 312 23.94 -2.65 -6.82
CA LYS A 312 24.46 -1.47 -7.53
C LYS A 312 23.37 -0.81 -8.38
N GLU A 313 22.68 -1.60 -9.21
CA GLU A 313 21.56 -1.10 -10.01
C GLU A 313 20.44 -0.52 -9.14
N ALA A 314 20.14 -1.15 -7.99
CA ALA A 314 19.17 -0.62 -7.03
C ALA A 314 19.54 0.78 -6.53
N ILE A 315 20.82 1.01 -6.20
CA ILE A 315 21.34 2.32 -5.78
C ILE A 315 21.21 3.34 -6.92
N GLU A 316 21.64 2.97 -8.13
CA GLU A 316 21.58 3.85 -9.30
C GLU A 316 20.15 4.30 -9.62
N LEU A 317 19.19 3.36 -9.56
CA LEU A 317 17.76 3.65 -9.78
C LEU A 317 17.17 4.58 -8.71
N VAL A 318 17.48 4.35 -7.43
CA VAL A 318 17.02 5.22 -6.34
C VAL A 318 17.57 6.63 -6.50
N LYS A 319 18.87 6.77 -6.77
CA LYS A 319 19.48 8.08 -7.01
C LYS A 319 18.87 8.81 -8.21
N LYS A 320 18.46 8.05 -9.23
CA LYS A 320 17.90 8.62 -10.45
C LYS A 320 16.46 9.10 -10.26
N TYR A 321 15.61 8.30 -9.61
CA TYR A 321 14.17 8.51 -9.64
C TYR A 321 13.53 8.84 -8.29
N ASP A 322 14.09 8.41 -7.16
CA ASP A 322 13.38 8.53 -5.89
C ASP A 322 13.15 9.99 -5.51
N GLY A 323 11.93 10.31 -5.09
CA GLY A 323 11.53 11.68 -4.78
C GLY A 323 11.21 12.59 -5.97
N LYS A 324 11.33 12.11 -7.22
CA LYS A 324 10.87 12.87 -8.39
C LYS A 324 9.34 12.87 -8.48
N CYS A 325 8.78 13.99 -8.93
CA CYS A 325 7.35 14.14 -9.20
C CYS A 325 7.18 15.24 -10.25
N ALA A 326 6.37 15.02 -11.28
CA ALA A 326 6.07 16.05 -12.26
C ALA A 326 5.22 17.17 -11.64
N GLU A 327 5.53 18.42 -11.99
CA GLU A 327 4.86 19.62 -11.49
C GLU A 327 3.34 19.55 -11.64
N LYS A 328 2.84 19.01 -12.77
CA LYS A 328 1.40 18.81 -13.01
C LYS A 328 0.66 18.08 -11.88
N TYR A 329 1.31 17.15 -11.16
CA TYR A 329 0.69 16.43 -10.05
C TYR A 329 0.59 17.32 -8.81
N VAL A 330 1.62 18.13 -8.56
CA VAL A 330 1.63 19.13 -7.48
C VAL A 330 0.58 20.20 -7.75
N GLU A 331 0.51 20.73 -8.97
CA GLU A 331 -0.50 21.70 -9.40
C GLU A 331 -1.91 21.16 -9.22
N LYS A 332 -2.18 19.97 -9.76
CA LYS A 332 -3.48 19.30 -9.62
C LYS A 332 -3.86 19.10 -8.15
N PHE A 333 -2.90 18.77 -7.29
CA PHE A 333 -3.13 18.62 -5.85
C PHE A 333 -3.45 19.97 -5.18
N CYS A 334 -2.68 21.01 -5.46
CA CYS A 334 -2.90 22.36 -4.93
C CYS A 334 -4.27 22.90 -5.35
N ASP A 335 -4.64 22.73 -6.62
CA ASP A 335 -5.96 23.06 -7.15
C ASP A 335 -7.08 22.27 -6.48
N TYR A 336 -6.82 20.99 -6.17
CA TYR A 336 -7.77 20.13 -5.49
C TYR A 336 -8.02 20.61 -4.07
N ILE A 337 -6.99 20.87 -3.25
CA ILE A 337 -7.17 21.31 -1.85
C ILE A 337 -7.31 22.84 -1.67
N LYS A 338 -7.24 23.59 -2.78
CA LYS A 338 -7.40 25.06 -2.84
C LYS A 338 -6.35 25.78 -1.97
N ILE A 339 -5.09 25.62 -2.36
CA ILE A 339 -3.92 26.33 -1.80
C ILE A 339 -3.04 26.82 -2.96
N SER A 340 -2.15 27.78 -2.72
CA SER A 340 -1.16 28.19 -3.72
C SER A 340 0.03 27.22 -3.77
N ILE A 341 0.77 27.22 -4.88
CA ILE A 341 2.03 26.47 -5.01
C ILE A 341 3.06 26.94 -3.97
N GLU A 342 3.07 28.23 -3.66
CA GLU A 342 3.94 28.79 -2.62
C GLU A 342 3.60 28.25 -1.23
N GLU A 343 2.31 28.22 -0.87
CA GLU A 343 1.84 27.64 0.40
C GLU A 343 2.17 26.15 0.47
N PHE A 344 1.99 25.41 -0.63
CA PHE A 344 2.37 24.01 -0.72
C PHE A 344 3.84 23.82 -0.37
N TRP A 345 4.76 24.50 -1.07
CA TRP A 345 6.19 24.31 -0.82
C TRP A 345 6.62 24.82 0.56
N LYS A 346 6.02 25.91 1.06
CA LYS A 346 6.27 26.38 2.43
C LYS A 346 5.92 25.32 3.47
N THR A 347 4.78 24.64 3.31
CA THR A 347 4.40 23.50 4.17
C THR A 347 5.35 22.34 3.98
N VAL A 348 5.65 21.93 2.75
CA VAL A 348 6.56 20.81 2.48
C VAL A 348 7.93 20.99 3.14
N GLU A 349 8.51 22.19 3.02
CA GLU A 349 9.82 22.51 3.58
C GLU A 349 9.84 22.47 5.11
N SER A 350 8.72 22.78 5.79
CA SER A 350 8.65 22.73 7.26
C SER A 350 8.68 21.30 7.83
N PHE A 351 8.49 20.28 6.99
CA PHE A 351 8.51 18.88 7.37
C PHE A 351 9.82 18.16 7.06
N ARG A 352 10.83 18.86 6.51
CA ARG A 352 12.16 18.25 6.31
C ARG A 352 12.74 17.81 7.64
N GLY A 353 12.91 16.50 7.77
CA GLY A 353 13.45 15.88 8.97
C GLY A 353 14.97 15.79 8.98
N THR A 354 15.49 15.00 9.92
CA THR A 354 16.92 14.74 10.18
C THR A 354 17.66 14.00 9.05
N MET A 355 16.97 13.72 7.94
CA MET A 355 17.52 13.07 6.75
C MET A 355 18.17 14.08 5.79
N TRP A 356 18.06 15.37 6.10
CA TRP A 356 18.48 16.47 5.25
C TRP A 356 19.48 17.38 5.96
N GLU A 357 20.50 17.82 5.23
CA GLU A 357 21.43 18.88 5.66
C GLU A 357 21.55 19.92 4.55
N LYS A 358 21.89 21.16 4.91
CA LYS A 358 22.24 22.18 3.91
C LYS A 358 23.72 22.10 3.60
N ASP A 359 24.06 22.18 2.33
CA ASP A 359 25.45 22.28 1.88
C ASP A 359 25.99 23.71 2.01
N SER A 360 27.22 23.92 1.54
CA SER A 360 27.88 25.23 1.58
C SER A 360 27.17 26.31 0.75
N ASN A 361 26.35 25.92 -0.22
CA ASN A 361 25.56 26.83 -1.07
C ASN A 361 24.16 27.08 -0.49
N GLY A 362 23.79 26.37 0.58
CA GLY A 362 22.48 26.42 1.20
C GLY A 362 21.45 25.45 0.60
N ASP A 363 21.88 24.58 -0.31
CA ASP A 363 21.03 23.59 -0.97
C ASP A 363 20.84 22.35 -0.09
N TRP A 364 19.64 21.77 -0.12
CA TRP A 364 19.34 20.57 0.66
C TRP A 364 19.99 19.32 0.06
N ILE A 365 20.81 18.66 0.86
CA ILE A 365 21.39 17.35 0.57
C ILE A 365 20.69 16.26 1.38
N ASN A 366 20.32 15.18 0.70
CA ASN A 366 19.78 13.97 1.33
C ASN A 366 20.93 13.10 1.87
N LEU A 367 21.01 12.99 3.21
CA LEU A 367 22.02 12.19 3.92
C LEU A 367 21.96 10.69 3.55
N TYR A 368 20.79 10.17 3.20
CA TYR A 368 20.64 8.79 2.74
C TYR A 368 21.35 8.59 1.40
N SER A 369 21.15 9.51 0.45
CA SER A 369 21.83 9.48 -0.86
C SER A 369 23.36 9.51 -0.71
N LEU A 370 23.89 10.37 0.17
CA LEU A 370 25.33 10.42 0.45
C LEU A 370 25.88 9.11 1.00
N LYS A 371 25.11 8.40 1.83
CA LYS A 371 25.51 7.09 2.36
C LYS A 371 25.47 6.02 1.28
N LEU A 372 24.48 6.05 0.39
CA LEU A 372 24.45 5.14 -0.77
C LEU A 372 25.67 5.32 -1.67
N ASP A 373 26.15 6.54 -1.87
CA ASP A 373 27.37 6.82 -2.64
C ASP A 373 28.61 6.15 -2.04
N LYS A 374 28.72 6.14 -0.71
CA LYS A 374 29.81 5.45 -0.01
C LYS A 374 29.70 3.93 -0.19
N ILE A 375 28.49 3.38 -0.12
CA ILE A 375 28.24 1.94 -0.32
C ILE A 375 28.56 1.53 -1.76
N SER A 376 28.24 2.35 -2.75
CA SER A 376 28.49 2.05 -4.17
C SER A 376 29.96 2.15 -4.57
N LYS A 377 30.81 2.82 -3.77
CA LYS A 377 32.26 2.91 -4.02
C LYS A 377 33.05 1.76 -3.39
N ASN A 378 32.46 1.08 -2.41
CA ASN A 378 33.09 0.01 -1.64
C ASN A 378 32.67 -1.40 -2.08
N ASN A 379 31.72 -1.51 -3.01
CA ASN A 379 31.32 -2.75 -3.71
C ASN A 379 31.67 -2.61 -5.19
#